data_AF-A0A7X2TT98-F1
#
_entry.id   AF-A0A7X2TT98-F1
#
_cell.length_a   1.000
_cell.length_b   1.000
_cell.length_c   1.000
_cell.angle_alpha   90.00
_cell.angle_beta   90.00
_cell.angle_gamma   90.00
#
_symmetry.space_group_name_H-M   'P 1'
#
loop_
_entity.id
_entity.type
_entity.pdbx_description
1 polymer ?
#
loop_
_entity_poly.entity_id
_entity_poly.type
_entity_poly.pdbx_seq_one_letter_code
_entity_poly.pdbx_strand_id
1 'polypeptide(L)'
;MMVQHDSLRTVLVSSFAILAAGCTRQLPFKPVATVRELMESTVHPSSEVIFDSVGTIITIEGTQEIAPKNDEEWAEVRASAVTLAEAGNLLLIGDRPKDRGTWYTNARALTDAALLAVRAVDAKNPEQLFEAGGQVYDVCQRCHEHYWHDATREKGR
;
A
#
# COMPACT_ATOMS: atom_id res chain seq x y z
N MET A 1 37.60 -7.34 -72.29
CA MET A 1 36.22 -7.46 -72.81
C MET A 1 35.44 -8.35 -71.84
N MET A 2 34.23 -7.92 -71.50
CA MET A 2 33.15 -8.64 -70.81
C MET A 2 33.26 -8.97 -69.31
N VAL A 3 32.59 -8.07 -68.57
CA VAL A 3 31.91 -8.18 -67.27
C VAL A 3 30.95 -9.37 -67.25
N GLN A 4 30.85 -10.08 -66.12
CA GLN A 4 29.55 -10.44 -65.52
C GLN A 4 29.69 -10.87 -64.04
N HIS A 5 29.12 -10.04 -63.16
CA HIS A 5 28.76 -10.33 -61.77
C HIS A 5 27.36 -10.96 -61.77
N ASP A 6 27.15 -12.05 -61.01
CA ASP A 6 25.83 -12.52 -60.53
C ASP A 6 26.04 -13.75 -59.62
N SER A 7 25.39 -14.01 -58.50
CA SER A 7 24.44 -13.26 -57.67
C SER A 7 24.56 -13.82 -56.24
N LEU A 8 24.37 -12.95 -55.24
CA LEU A 8 24.15 -13.28 -53.84
C LEU A 8 23.02 -14.32 -53.69
N ARG A 9 23.26 -15.45 -53.02
CA ARG A 9 22.19 -16.30 -52.47
C ARG A 9 22.14 -16.15 -50.96
N THR A 10 21.39 -15.14 -50.55
CA THR A 10 20.89 -14.90 -49.20
C THR A 10 20.01 -16.07 -48.75
N VAL A 11 20.44 -16.84 -47.76
CA VAL A 11 19.57 -17.76 -47.03
C VAL A 11 18.95 -17.00 -45.87
N LEU A 12 17.67 -16.66 -46.02
CA LEU A 12 16.82 -16.04 -45.00
C LEU A 12 16.60 -17.02 -43.84
N VAL A 13 17.13 -16.70 -42.66
CA VAL A 13 16.67 -17.27 -41.40
C VAL A 13 15.38 -16.53 -41.03
N SER A 14 14.22 -17.10 -41.34
CA SER A 14 12.93 -16.61 -40.89
C SER A 14 12.75 -16.93 -39.40
N SER A 15 13.24 -16.03 -38.55
CA SER A 15 12.89 -16.00 -37.13
C SER A 15 11.42 -15.62 -36.99
N PHE A 16 10.58 -16.60 -36.66
CA PHE A 16 9.18 -16.38 -36.31
C PHE A 16 9.14 -15.67 -34.94
N ALA A 17 9.06 -14.34 -34.95
CA ALA A 17 8.84 -13.55 -33.75
C ALA A 17 7.38 -13.75 -33.29
N ILE A 18 7.18 -14.59 -32.27
CA ILE A 18 5.91 -14.68 -31.54
C ILE A 18 5.80 -13.39 -30.71
N LEU A 19 5.11 -12.38 -31.26
CA LEU A 19 4.64 -11.23 -30.48
C LEU A 19 3.50 -11.70 -29.57
N ALA A 20 3.84 -12.14 -28.37
CA ALA A 20 2.86 -12.23 -27.30
C ALA A 20 2.44 -10.80 -26.92
N ALA A 21 1.37 -10.30 -27.54
CA ALA A 21 0.67 -9.11 -27.10
C ALA A 21 0.09 -9.39 -25.71
N GLY A 22 0.87 -9.09 -24.67
CA GLY A 22 0.43 -9.11 -23.28
C GLY A 22 -0.65 -8.06 -23.08
N CYS A 23 -1.91 -8.43 -23.32
CA CYS A 23 -3.04 -7.61 -22.95
C CYS A 23 -3.12 -7.62 -21.42
N THR A 24 -2.59 -6.58 -20.76
CA THR A 24 -2.83 -6.35 -19.33
C THR A 24 -4.33 -6.09 -19.17
N ARG A 25 -5.10 -7.15 -18.91
CA ARG A 25 -6.52 -7.06 -18.62
C ARG A 25 -6.67 -6.37 -17.27
N GLN A 26 -7.05 -5.09 -17.28
CA GLN A 26 -7.45 -4.42 -16.05
C GLN A 26 -8.61 -5.19 -15.43
N LEU A 27 -8.46 -5.60 -14.17
CA LEU A 27 -9.51 -6.27 -13.44
C LEU A 27 -10.70 -5.29 -13.27
N PRO A 28 -11.96 -5.72 -13.50
CA PRO A 28 -13.12 -4.85 -13.54
C PRO A 28 -13.63 -4.49 -12.15
N PHE A 29 -12.74 -4.03 -11.26
CA PHE A 29 -13.13 -3.59 -9.93
C PHE A 29 -13.88 -2.26 -10.00
N LYS A 30 -15.03 -2.19 -9.30
CA LYS A 30 -15.85 -0.98 -9.21
C LYS A 30 -15.58 -0.28 -7.86
N PRO A 31 -14.95 0.91 -7.83
CA PRO A 31 -14.95 1.75 -6.64
C PRO A 31 -16.39 2.05 -6.20
N VAL A 32 -16.70 1.81 -4.92
CA VAL A 32 -18.01 2.15 -4.32
C VAL A 32 -17.94 3.35 -3.39
N ALA A 33 -16.73 3.79 -3.05
CA ALA A 33 -16.44 4.89 -2.14
C ALA A 33 -15.35 5.77 -2.74
N THR A 34 -15.47 7.07 -2.49
CA THR A 34 -14.42 8.08 -2.73
C THR A 34 -13.17 7.78 -1.89
N VAL A 35 -12.04 8.40 -2.23
CA VAL A 35 -10.83 8.31 -1.39
C VAL A 35 -11.12 8.76 0.04
N ARG A 36 -11.83 9.87 0.22
CA ARG A 36 -12.15 10.41 1.55
C ARG A 36 -13.01 9.42 2.36
N GLU A 37 -14.06 8.88 1.77
CA GLU A 37 -14.89 7.89 2.45
C GLU A 37 -14.10 6.62 2.79
N LEU A 38 -13.21 6.17 1.91
CA LEU A 38 -12.33 5.02 2.20
C LEU A 38 -11.35 5.32 3.35
N MET A 39 -10.81 6.55 3.39
CA MET A 39 -9.95 6.98 4.50
C MET A 39 -10.72 7.00 5.82
N GLU A 40 -11.90 7.62 5.85
CA GLU A 40 -12.71 7.78 7.06
C GLU A 40 -13.32 6.45 7.56
N SER A 41 -13.74 5.56 6.65
CA SER A 41 -14.49 4.34 7.03
C SER A 41 -13.62 3.10 7.21
N THR A 42 -12.40 3.08 6.67
CA THR A 42 -11.56 1.88 6.67
C THR A 42 -10.14 2.18 7.13
N VAL A 43 -9.42 3.08 6.46
CA VAL A 43 -7.99 3.32 6.75
C VAL A 43 -7.80 3.89 8.15
N HIS A 44 -8.53 4.96 8.48
CA HIS A 44 -8.41 5.63 9.76
C HIS A 44 -8.75 4.72 10.95
N PRO A 45 -9.95 4.12 11.06
CA PRO A 45 -10.27 3.28 12.21
C PRO A 45 -9.39 2.04 12.31
N SER A 46 -8.96 1.44 11.18
CA SER A 46 -8.03 0.31 11.23
C SER A 46 -6.65 0.72 11.74
N SER A 47 -6.19 1.93 11.40
CA SER A 47 -4.92 2.47 11.89
C SER A 47 -4.97 2.84 13.37
N GLU A 48 -6.08 3.41 13.85
CA GLU A 48 -6.29 3.72 15.28
C GLU A 48 -6.15 2.47 16.14
N VAL A 49 -6.78 1.35 15.75
CA VAL A 49 -6.63 0.09 16.49
C VAL A 49 -5.16 -0.36 16.58
N ILE A 50 -4.36 -0.20 15.52
CA ILE A 50 -2.94 -0.54 15.56
C ILE A 50 -2.19 0.40 16.51
N PHE A 51 -2.43 1.71 16.42
CA PHE A 51 -1.72 2.70 17.23
C PHE A 51 -2.06 2.60 18.71
N ASP A 52 -3.33 2.39 19.05
CA ASP A 52 -3.80 2.32 20.43
C ASP A 52 -3.49 0.97 21.09
N SER A 53 -3.16 -0.05 20.30
CA SER A 53 -2.86 -1.39 20.82
C SER A 53 -1.54 -1.49 21.57
N VAL A 54 -0.61 -0.55 21.35
CA VAL A 54 0.72 -0.59 21.96
C VAL A 54 1.29 0.79 22.23
N GLY A 55 1.96 0.94 23.38
CA GLY A 55 2.60 2.18 23.76
C GLY A 55 2.98 2.23 25.22
N THR A 56 3.53 3.36 25.63
CA THR A 56 4.02 3.55 27.01
C THR A 56 3.43 4.83 27.58
N ILE A 57 2.81 4.75 28.76
CA ILE A 57 2.27 5.90 29.48
C ILE A 57 3.16 6.17 30.70
N ILE A 58 3.71 7.39 30.78
CA ILE A 58 4.43 7.86 31.97
C ILE A 58 3.44 8.58 32.89
N THR A 59 3.22 8.05 34.09
CA THR A 59 2.39 8.66 35.13
C THR A 59 3.24 9.05 36.34
N ILE A 60 2.64 9.75 37.31
CA ILE A 60 3.33 10.10 38.57
C ILE A 60 3.64 8.87 39.42
N GLU A 61 2.91 7.77 39.21
CA GLU A 61 3.08 6.49 39.89
C GLU A 61 4.12 5.57 39.22
N GLY A 62 4.53 5.87 37.99
CA GLY A 62 5.50 5.07 37.23
C GLY A 62 5.20 4.97 35.74
N THR A 63 5.83 4.02 35.07
CA THR A 63 5.64 3.76 33.63
C THR A 63 4.70 2.56 33.45
N GLN A 64 3.70 2.71 32.57
CA GLN A 64 2.74 1.67 32.23
C GLN A 64 2.86 1.31 30.75
N GLU A 65 3.08 0.03 30.46
CA GLU A 65 3.11 -0.50 29.10
C GLU A 65 1.70 -0.92 28.66
N ILE A 66 1.31 -0.49 27.47
CA ILE A 66 0.09 -0.90 26.75
C ILE A 66 0.50 -1.99 25.77
N ALA A 67 -0.18 -3.12 25.82
CA ALA A 67 -0.07 -4.21 24.86
C ALA A 67 -1.31 -5.11 24.95
N PRO A 68 -1.68 -5.85 23.89
CA PRO A 68 -2.79 -6.80 23.95
C PRO A 68 -2.50 -7.93 24.95
N LYS A 69 -3.48 -8.22 25.82
CA LYS A 69 -3.30 -9.08 27.01
C LYS A 69 -3.78 -10.51 26.81
N ASN A 70 -4.67 -10.72 25.85
CA ASN A 70 -5.32 -12.00 25.61
C ASN A 70 -5.53 -12.23 24.10
N ASP A 71 -5.92 -13.45 23.74
CA ASP A 71 -6.08 -13.86 22.35
C ASP A 71 -7.13 -13.04 21.60
N GLU A 72 -8.16 -12.56 22.29
CA GLU A 72 -9.22 -11.74 21.70
C GLU A 72 -8.69 -10.36 21.30
N GLU A 73 -7.96 -9.69 22.20
CA GLU A 73 -7.32 -8.41 21.90
C GLU A 73 -6.28 -8.55 20.77
N TRP A 74 -5.45 -9.61 20.77
CA TRP A 74 -4.53 -9.86 19.66
C TRP A 74 -5.27 -10.11 18.34
N ALA A 75 -6.40 -10.81 18.36
CA ALA A 75 -7.21 -11.08 17.17
C ALA A 75 -7.86 -9.79 16.61
N GLU A 76 -8.29 -8.88 17.48
CA GLU A 76 -8.83 -7.57 17.08
C GLU A 76 -7.77 -6.75 16.33
N VAL A 77 -6.57 -6.61 16.91
CA VAL A 77 -5.47 -5.89 16.27
C VAL A 77 -5.08 -6.54 14.95
N ARG A 78 -5.07 -7.88 14.89
CA ARG A 78 -4.81 -8.63 13.65
C ARG A 78 -5.82 -8.29 12.56
N ALA A 79 -7.10 -8.28 12.90
CA ALA A 79 -8.18 -8.01 11.96
C ALA A 79 -8.04 -6.59 11.38
N SER A 80 -7.72 -5.60 12.22
CA SER A 80 -7.47 -4.23 11.80
C SER A 80 -6.20 -4.09 10.95
N ALA A 81 -5.10 -4.76 11.31
CA ALA A 81 -3.88 -4.75 10.52
C ALA A 81 -4.07 -5.35 9.12
N VAL A 82 -4.81 -6.46 9.00
CA VAL A 82 -5.17 -7.04 7.70
C VAL A 82 -6.06 -6.08 6.91
N THR A 83 -7.06 -5.48 7.56
CA THR A 83 -7.97 -4.53 6.92
C THR A 83 -7.20 -3.32 6.38
N LEU A 84 -6.25 -2.78 7.14
CA LEU A 84 -5.40 -1.69 6.71
C LEU A 84 -4.50 -2.07 5.53
N ALA A 85 -3.91 -3.28 5.56
CA ALA A 85 -3.08 -3.78 4.48
C ALA A 85 -3.86 -3.86 3.15
N GLU A 86 -5.08 -4.40 3.20
CA GLU A 86 -5.98 -4.44 2.04
C GLU A 86 -6.49 -3.06 1.62
N ALA A 87 -6.67 -2.13 2.57
CA ALA A 87 -7.06 -0.76 2.24
C ALA A 87 -6.00 -0.05 1.38
N GLY A 88 -4.71 -0.37 1.55
CA GLY A 88 -3.65 0.06 0.64
C GLY A 88 -3.89 -0.38 -0.81
N ASN A 89 -4.36 -1.62 -1.03
CA ASN A 89 -4.76 -2.10 -2.35
C ASN A 89 -6.00 -1.37 -2.87
N LEU A 90 -6.98 -1.09 -2.01
CA LEU A 90 -8.19 -0.35 -2.39
C LEU A 90 -7.87 1.05 -2.90
N LEU A 91 -6.83 1.71 -2.39
CA LEU A 91 -6.36 3.01 -2.88
C LEU A 91 -5.83 2.97 -4.32
N LEU A 92 -5.55 1.78 -4.88
CA LEU A 92 -5.04 1.59 -6.24
C LEU A 92 -6.15 1.28 -7.26
N ILE A 93 -7.41 1.17 -6.83
CA ILE A 93 -8.52 0.75 -7.68
C ILE A 93 -9.16 1.94 -8.41
N GLY A 94 -9.40 1.77 -9.71
CA GLY A 94 -10.19 2.70 -10.53
C GLY A 94 -9.50 4.05 -10.71
N ASP A 95 -10.25 5.12 -10.42
CA ASP A 95 -9.85 6.52 -10.54
C ASP A 95 -9.33 7.13 -9.23
N ARG A 96 -9.14 6.32 -8.18
CA ARG A 96 -8.60 6.76 -6.88
C ARG A 96 -7.16 7.30 -6.98
N PRO A 97 -6.23 6.67 -7.73
CA PRO A 97 -4.88 7.19 -7.85
C PRO A 97 -4.81 8.56 -8.51
N LYS A 98 -4.14 9.51 -7.86
CA LYS A 98 -3.90 10.86 -8.41
C LYS A 98 -2.81 10.87 -9.49
N ASP A 99 -1.86 9.97 -9.38
CA ASP A 99 -0.80 9.74 -10.37
C ASP A 99 -0.30 8.28 -10.30
N ARG A 100 0.65 7.93 -11.18
CA ARG A 100 1.27 6.59 -11.23
C ARG A 100 2.58 6.47 -10.45
N GLY A 101 3.04 7.54 -9.83
CA GLY A 101 4.30 7.62 -9.09
C GLY A 101 4.05 7.57 -7.59
N THR A 102 4.12 8.74 -6.95
CA THR A 102 4.05 8.91 -5.49
C THR A 102 2.83 8.24 -4.87
N TRP A 103 1.66 8.29 -5.55
CA TRP A 103 0.44 7.66 -5.02
C TRP A 103 0.61 6.15 -4.91
N TYR A 104 1.06 5.52 -5.99
CA TYR A 104 1.26 4.07 -6.03
C TYR A 104 2.35 3.61 -5.06
N THR A 105 3.41 4.40 -4.92
CA THR A 105 4.50 4.13 -3.97
C THR A 105 3.97 4.14 -2.54
N ASN A 106 3.25 5.20 -2.14
CA ASN A 106 2.72 5.31 -0.78
C ASN A 106 1.62 4.28 -0.49
N ALA A 107 0.72 4.01 -1.43
CA ALA A 107 -0.34 3.01 -1.24
C ALA A 107 0.23 1.59 -1.06
N ARG A 108 1.28 1.22 -1.82
CA ARG A 108 1.99 -0.06 -1.60
C ARG A 108 2.76 -0.07 -0.29
N ALA A 109 3.44 1.03 0.03
CA ALA A 109 4.15 1.14 1.31
C ALA A 109 3.20 1.01 2.51
N LEU A 110 1.95 1.48 2.40
CA LEU A 110 0.93 1.29 3.42
C LEU A 110 0.57 -0.19 3.59
N THR A 111 0.36 -0.90 2.47
CA THR A 111 0.14 -2.36 2.49
C THR A 111 1.32 -3.08 3.15
N ASP A 112 2.55 -2.75 2.79
CA ASP A 112 3.75 -3.40 3.32
C ASP A 112 3.96 -3.11 4.81
N ALA A 113 3.74 -1.87 5.25
CA ALA A 113 3.84 -1.46 6.66
C ALA A 113 2.76 -2.14 7.52
N ALA A 114 1.51 -2.20 7.04
CA ALA A 114 0.45 -2.92 7.72
C ALA A 114 0.72 -4.43 7.79
N LEU A 115 1.36 -5.02 6.78
CA LEU A 115 1.81 -6.42 6.83
C LEU A 115 2.91 -6.67 7.87
N LEU A 116 3.74 -5.67 8.21
CA LEU A 116 4.64 -5.76 9.35
C LEU A 116 3.85 -5.85 10.67
N ALA A 117 2.80 -5.04 10.82
CA ALA A 117 1.92 -5.11 11.98
C ALA A 117 1.23 -6.49 12.08
N VAL A 118 0.74 -7.06 10.96
CA VAL A 118 0.19 -8.42 10.94
C VAL A 118 1.21 -9.44 11.45
N ARG A 119 2.47 -9.37 10.98
CA ARG A 119 3.53 -10.28 11.45
C ARG A 119 3.87 -10.10 12.93
N ALA A 120 3.91 -8.86 13.41
CA ALA A 120 4.15 -8.57 14.82
C ALA A 120 3.03 -9.13 15.72
N VAL A 121 1.77 -8.99 15.28
CA VAL A 121 0.60 -9.55 15.96
C VAL A 121 0.61 -11.08 15.95
N ASP A 122 0.90 -11.71 14.81
CA ASP A 122 1.02 -13.17 14.72
C ASP A 122 2.12 -13.72 15.64
N ALA A 123 3.20 -12.94 15.82
CA ALA A 123 4.28 -13.25 16.76
C ALA A 123 4.00 -12.83 18.21
N LYS A 124 2.86 -12.17 18.49
CA LYS A 124 2.53 -11.54 19.77
C LYS A 124 3.66 -10.67 20.33
N ASN A 125 4.28 -9.88 19.47
CA ASN A 125 5.43 -9.06 19.80
C ASN A 125 5.04 -7.56 19.84
N PRO A 126 4.88 -6.97 21.04
CA PRO A 126 4.47 -5.57 21.18
C PRO A 126 5.54 -4.59 20.67
N GLU A 127 6.83 -4.86 20.86
CA GLU A 127 7.91 -3.98 20.38
C GLU A 127 7.89 -3.85 18.85
N GLN A 128 7.78 -4.98 18.14
CA GLN A 128 7.66 -4.99 16.68
C GLN A 128 6.34 -4.36 16.21
N LEU A 129 5.27 -4.48 17.00
CA LEU A 129 3.99 -3.85 16.69
C LEU A 129 4.10 -2.32 16.81
N PHE A 130 4.81 -1.82 17.82
CA PHE A 130 5.06 -0.40 18.00
C PHE A 130 5.90 0.17 16.84
N GLU A 131 6.96 -0.54 16.45
CA GLU A 131 7.77 -0.17 15.28
C GLU A 131 6.93 -0.14 13.99
N ALA A 132 6.11 -1.17 13.77
CA ALA A 132 5.23 -1.22 12.60
C ALA A 132 4.20 -0.07 12.60
N GLY A 133 3.65 0.28 13.78
CA GLY A 133 2.81 1.47 13.96
C GLY A 133 3.52 2.76 13.54
N GLY A 134 4.77 2.95 13.94
CA GLY A 134 5.60 4.07 13.49
C GLY A 134 5.78 4.12 11.97
N GLN A 135 6.01 2.97 11.34
CA GLN A 135 6.14 2.90 9.88
C GLN A 135 4.83 3.21 9.15
N VAL A 136 3.69 2.75 9.68
CA VAL A 136 2.37 3.13 9.16
C VAL A 136 2.18 4.64 9.28
N TYR A 137 2.49 5.23 10.43
CA TYR A 137 2.39 6.68 10.65
C TYR A 137 3.23 7.46 9.62
N ASP A 138 4.48 7.07 9.39
CA ASP A 138 5.36 7.74 8.44
C ASP A 138 4.82 7.66 7.00
N VAL A 139 4.21 6.54 6.61
CA VAL A 139 3.53 6.41 5.29
C VAL A 139 2.34 7.37 5.21
N CYS A 140 1.52 7.43 6.26
CA CYS A 140 0.37 8.34 6.33
C CYS A 140 0.82 9.79 6.13
N GLN A 141 1.86 10.23 6.86
CA GLN A 141 2.38 11.59 6.77
C GLN A 141 2.91 11.90 5.37
N ARG A 142 3.77 11.05 4.80
CA ARG A 142 4.32 11.27 3.45
C ARG A 142 3.23 11.37 2.38
N CYS A 143 2.15 10.59 2.50
CA CYS A 143 1.04 10.64 1.57
C CYS A 143 0.21 11.92 1.75
N HIS A 144 -0.13 12.26 3.00
CA HIS A 144 -0.95 13.42 3.31
C HIS A 144 -0.24 14.74 3.04
N GLU A 145 1.06 14.86 3.34
CA GLU A 145 1.85 16.05 3.00
C GLU A 145 1.83 16.34 1.49
N HIS A 146 1.77 15.29 0.67
CA HIS A 146 1.76 15.45 -0.78
C HIS A 146 0.36 15.70 -1.37
N TYR A 147 -0.69 15.06 -0.85
CA TYR A 147 -2.02 15.09 -1.48
C TYR A 147 -3.13 15.77 -0.65
N TRP A 148 -2.96 15.96 0.66
CA TRP A 148 -4.00 16.52 1.53
C TRP A 148 -3.95 18.05 1.57
N HIS A 149 -2.77 18.67 1.49
CA HIS A 149 -2.63 20.13 1.54
C HIS A 149 -3.26 20.86 0.34
N ASP A 150 -3.42 20.19 -0.81
CA ASP A 150 -4.12 20.77 -1.96
C ASP A 150 -5.65 20.70 -1.83
N ALA A 151 -6.19 19.70 -1.13
CA ALA A 151 -7.63 19.52 -0.96
C ALA A 151 -8.30 20.63 -0.13
N THR A 152 -7.54 21.32 0.74
CA THR A 152 -8.05 22.47 1.51
C THR A 152 -7.95 23.79 0.72
N ARG A 153 -7.11 23.87 -0.32
CA ARG A 153 -6.96 25.06 -1.18
C ARG A 153 -8.06 25.17 -2.24
N GLU A 154 -8.61 24.06 -2.70
CA GLU A 154 -9.74 24.04 -3.65
C GLU A 154 -11.07 24.46 -3.02
N LYS A 155 -11.25 24.26 -1.71
CA LYS A 155 -12.49 24.62 -1.00
C LYS A 155 -12.60 26.12 -0.63
N GLY A 156 -11.57 26.90 -0.97
CA GLY A 156 -11.46 28.34 -0.68
C GLY A 156 -11.45 29.26 -1.92
N ARG A 157 -11.74 28.73 -3.11
CA ARG A 157 -12.04 29.51 -4.34
C ARG A 157 -13.47 29.26 -4.78
#